data_AF-A0A4P6P5J6-F1
#
_entry.id   AF-A0A4P6P5J6-F1
#
_cell.length_a   1.000
_cell.length_b   1.000
_cell.length_c   1.000
_cell.angle_alpha   90.00
_cell.angle_beta   90.00
_cell.angle_gamma   90.00
#
_symmetry.space_group_name_H-M   'P 1'
#
loop_
_entity.id
_entity.type
_entity.pdbx_description
1 polymer ?
#
loop_
_entity_poly.entity_id
_entity_poly.type
_entity_poly.pdbx_seq_one_letter_code
_entity_poly.pdbx_strand_id
1 'polypeptide(L)'
;MDTRTIICIICTILSSYGLAGTLIILFSSIVTFGDETRFKLTDVTIFLLPLVSVAAWYFYFKISGYWINYDIVSKKLKVRGLCLGSLAVILSMGSGLVFCFPSILLMIYIYFTAPESKKAAPL
;
A
#
# COMPACT_ATOMS: atom_id res chain seq x y z
N MET A 1 -22.69 -7.69 -9.13
CA MET A 1 -21.46 -7.28 -8.43
C MET A 1 -20.31 -7.86 -9.22
N ASP A 2 -19.50 -7.03 -9.87
CA ASP A 2 -18.48 -7.51 -10.81
C ASP A 2 -17.34 -8.23 -10.07
N THR A 3 -16.77 -9.26 -10.69
CA THR A 3 -15.67 -10.08 -10.14
C THR A 3 -14.49 -9.24 -9.66
N ARG A 4 -14.23 -8.11 -10.33
CA ARG A 4 -13.19 -7.13 -9.99
C ARG A 4 -13.42 -6.48 -8.61
N THR A 5 -14.67 -6.14 -8.31
CA THR A 5 -15.06 -5.55 -7.03
C THR A 5 -14.94 -6.55 -5.90
N ILE A 6 -15.32 -7.82 -6.14
CA ILE A 6 -15.18 -8.90 -5.15
C ILE A 6 -13.70 -9.11 -4.78
N ILE A 7 -12.82 -9.22 -5.79
CA ILE A 7 -11.38 -9.39 -5.57
C ILE A 7 -10.80 -8.21 -4.78
N CYS A 8 -11.19 -6.97 -5.13
CA CYS A 8 -10.74 -5.78 -4.43
C CYS A 8 -11.19 -5.77 -2.96
N ILE A 9 -12.43 -6.17 -2.66
CA ILE A 9 -12.95 -6.25 -1.29
C ILE A 9 -12.15 -7.29 -0.48
N ILE A 10 -11.91 -8.48 -1.04
CA ILE A 10 -11.13 -9.53 -0.36
C ILE A 10 -9.70 -9.04 -0.06
N CYS A 11 -9.02 -8.47 -1.06
CA CYS A 11 -7.68 -7.89 -0.87
C CYS A 11 -7.67 -6.73 0.13
N THR A 12 -8.74 -5.95 0.19
CA THR A 12 -8.90 -4.85 1.15
C THR A 12 -9.04 -5.38 2.58
N ILE A 13 -9.89 -6.39 2.79
CA ILE A 13 -10.11 -7.01 4.11
C ILE A 13 -8.81 -7.67 4.60
N LEU A 14 -8.10 -8.39 3.73
CA LEU A 14 -6.84 -9.03 4.11
C LEU A 14 -5.74 -8.00 4.44
N SER A 15 -5.64 -6.93 3.65
CA SER A 15 -4.59 -5.90 3.86
C SER A 15 -4.90 -4.94 5.01
N SER A 16 -6.16 -4.73 5.38
CA SER A 16 -6.54 -3.85 6.48
C SER A 16 -6.05 -4.35 7.84
N TYR A 17 -5.99 -5.67 8.05
CA TYR A 17 -5.36 -6.26 9.24
C TYR A 17 -3.89 -5.87 9.37
N GLY A 18 -3.16 -5.90 8.26
CA GLY A 18 -1.78 -5.46 8.18
C GLY A 18 -1.61 -3.99 8.52
N LEU A 19 -2.44 -3.14 7.92
CA LEU A 19 -2.42 -1.71 8.15
C LEU A 19 -2.72 -1.38 9.62
N ALA A 20 -3.74 -2.00 10.21
CA ALA A 20 -4.08 -1.83 11.61
C ALA A 20 -2.90 -2.20 12.53
N GLY A 21 -2.22 -3.33 12.25
CA GLY A 21 -1.02 -3.72 12.97
C GLY A 21 0.10 -2.68 12.90
N THR A 22 0.39 -2.15 11.70
CA THR A 22 1.41 -1.10 11.54
C THR A 22 1.06 0.22 12.24
N LEU A 23 -0.23 0.57 12.32
CA LEU A 23 -0.70 1.77 13.03
C LEU A 23 -0.64 1.60 14.56
N ILE A 24 -0.93 0.41 15.08
CA ILE A 24 -0.77 0.10 16.50
C ILE A 24 0.70 0.26 16.90
N ILE A 25 1.63 -0.29 16.11
CA ILE A 25 3.07 -0.15 16.34
C ILE A 25 3.47 1.33 16.34
N LEU A 26 3.02 2.11 15.35
CA LEU A 26 3.27 3.56 15.28
C LEU A 26 2.79 4.26 16.56
N PHE A 27 1.56 3.98 17.00
CA PHE A 27 0.97 4.62 18.17
C PHE A 27 1.74 4.27 19.45
N SER A 28 2.07 2.99 19.64
CA SER A 28 2.92 2.55 20.75
C SER A 28 4.28 3.25 20.74
N SER A 29 4.90 3.40 19.57
CA SER A 29 6.19 4.07 19.45
C SER A 29 6.13 5.58 19.70
N ILE A 30 5.04 6.26 19.32
CA ILE A 30 4.82 7.68 19.67
C ILE A 30 4.69 7.85 21.18
N VAL A 31 3.95 6.96 21.85
CA VAL A 31 3.79 7.00 23.32
C VAL A 31 5.13 6.78 24.01
N THR A 32 5.94 5.81 23.56
CA THR A 32 7.27 5.55 24.13
C THR A 32 8.29 6.65 23.82
N PHE A 33 8.20 7.32 22.66
CA PHE A 33 9.06 8.46 22.32
C PHE A 33 8.86 9.68 23.21
N GLY A 34 7.69 9.79 23.87
CA GLY A 34 7.44 10.85 24.85
C GLY A 34 8.34 10.77 26.09
N ASP A 35 8.91 9.59 26.38
CA ASP A 35 9.66 9.33 27.61
C ASP A 35 11.18 9.25 27.44
N GLU A 36 11.71 8.89 26.25
CA GLU A 36 13.17 8.77 26.02
C GLU A 36 13.71 9.74 24.96
N THR A 37 14.75 10.50 25.33
CA THR A 37 15.41 11.52 24.48
C THR A 37 16.51 10.98 23.55
N ARG A 38 16.65 9.66 23.39
CA ARG A 38 17.73 9.05 22.60
C ARG A 38 17.24 8.48 21.28
N PHE A 39 17.47 9.22 20.20
CA PHE A 39 17.25 8.76 18.82
C PHE A 39 18.14 7.56 18.48
N LYS A 40 17.54 6.39 18.23
CA LYS A 40 18.21 5.25 17.59
C LYS A 40 17.79 5.16 16.12
N LEU A 41 18.67 4.62 15.28
CA LEU A 41 18.37 4.41 13.86
C LEU A 41 17.14 3.50 13.65
N THR A 42 16.92 2.57 14.59
CA THR A 42 15.76 1.67 14.64
C THR A 42 14.43 2.42 14.71
N ASP A 43 14.42 3.59 15.38
CA ASP A 43 13.22 4.40 15.55
C ASP A 43 12.76 5.02 14.23
N VAL A 44 13.72 5.44 13.39
CA VAL A 44 13.41 5.98 12.07
C VAL A 44 12.68 4.95 11.21
N THR A 45 13.11 3.68 11.24
CA THR A 45 12.44 2.61 10.51
C THR A 45 11.03 2.34 11.03
N ILE A 46 10.84 2.39 12.35
CA ILE A 46 9.54 2.20 13.00
C ILE A 46 8.55 3.32 12.62
N PHE A 47 9.01 4.55 12.38
CA PHE A 47 8.18 5.65 11.88
C PHE A 47 7.98 5.63 10.36
N LEU A 48 9.02 5.27 9.58
CA LEU A 48 8.95 5.26 8.13
C LEU A 48 8.03 4.15 7.61
N LEU A 49 8.07 2.98 8.25
CA LEU A 49 7.36 1.80 7.77
C LEU A 49 5.83 2.00 7.73
N PRO A 50 5.16 2.49 8.79
CA PRO A 50 3.73 2.77 8.77
C PRO A 50 3.38 3.85 7.73
N LEU A 51 4.21 4.89 7.61
CA LEU A 51 3.97 5.99 6.67
C LEU A 51 4.03 5.51 5.21
N VAL A 52 5.02 4.70 4.86
CA VAL A 52 5.14 4.09 3.53
C VAL A 52 4.03 3.05 3.31
N SER A 53 3.63 2.30 4.35
CA SER A 53 2.55 1.31 4.27
C SER A 53 1.19 1.97 4.00
N VAL A 54 0.87 3.07 4.70
CA VAL A 54 -0.34 3.88 4.46
C VAL A 54 -0.32 4.47 3.05
N ALA A 55 0.82 5.02 2.62
CA ALA A 55 0.96 5.55 1.26
C ALA A 55 0.74 4.46 0.20
N ALA A 56 1.36 3.29 0.35
CA ALA A 56 1.17 2.16 -0.55
C ALA A 56 -0.30 1.71 -0.60
N TRP A 57 -0.97 1.68 0.56
CA TRP A 57 -2.39 1.33 0.67
C TRP A 57 -3.30 2.36 -0.01
N TYR A 58 -3.00 3.66 0.11
CA TYR A 58 -3.69 4.72 -0.62
C TYR A 58 -3.57 4.54 -2.14
N PHE A 59 -2.36 4.27 -2.65
CA PHE A 59 -2.17 4.00 -4.08
C PHE A 59 -2.88 2.73 -4.54
N TYR A 60 -2.96 1.71 -3.70
CA TYR A 60 -3.72 0.49 -3.97
C TYR A 60 -5.19 0.82 -4.21
N PHE A 61 -5.83 1.56 -3.31
CA PHE A 61 -7.22 1.98 -3.49
C PHE A 61 -7.42 2.83 -4.73
N LYS A 62 -6.50 3.76 -4.99
CA LYS A 62 -6.60 4.64 -6.15
C LYS A 62 -6.53 3.80 -7.45
N ILE A 63 -5.55 2.90 -7.57
CA ILE A 63 -5.40 2.02 -8.74
C ILE A 63 -6.61 1.11 -8.91
N SER A 64 -7.05 0.45 -7.84
CA SER A 64 -8.21 -0.45 -7.87
C SER A 64 -9.50 0.29 -8.20
N GLY A 65 -9.69 1.51 -7.68
CA GLY A 65 -10.84 2.35 -7.98
C GLY A 65 -10.91 2.79 -9.44
N TYR A 66 -9.76 3.18 -10.03
CA TYR A 66 -9.70 3.49 -11.47
C TYR A 66 -9.97 2.25 -12.33
N TRP A 67 -9.42 1.10 -11.93
CA TRP A 67 -9.63 -0.14 -12.65
C TRP A 67 -11.08 -0.63 -12.60
N ILE A 68 -11.76 -0.55 -11.45
CA ILE A 68 -13.16 -0.97 -11.31
C ILE A 68 -14.10 -0.03 -12.09
N ASN A 69 -13.91 1.29 -11.98
CA ASN A 69 -14.86 2.25 -12.57
C ASN A 69 -14.64 2.51 -14.07
N TYR A 70 -13.39 2.43 -14.54
CA TYR A 70 -13.05 2.86 -15.91
C TYR A 70 -12.34 1.79 -16.73
N ASP A 71 -11.95 0.66 -16.13
CA ASP A 71 -11.12 -0.39 -16.73
C ASP A 71 -9.78 0.12 -17.31
N ILE A 72 -9.39 1.36 -17.00
CA ILE A 72 -8.15 1.99 -17.45
C ILE A 72 -7.36 2.51 -16.25
N VAL A 73 -6.05 2.34 -16.28
CA VAL A 73 -5.16 2.88 -15.25
C VAL A 73 -3.93 3.50 -15.89
N SER A 74 -3.58 4.72 -15.46
CA SER A 74 -2.38 5.43 -15.93
C SER A 74 -1.10 4.68 -15.54
N LYS A 75 -0.17 4.57 -16.49
CA LYS A 75 1.15 3.96 -16.28
C LYS A 75 1.93 4.60 -15.12
N LYS A 76 1.84 5.93 -14.99
CA LYS A 76 2.48 6.67 -13.87
C LYS A 76 1.93 6.22 -12.51
N LEU A 77 0.62 5.98 -12.44
CA LEU A 77 -0.04 5.53 -11.22
C LEU A 77 0.37 4.09 -10.87
N LYS A 78 0.36 3.21 -11.88
CA LYS A 78 0.79 1.82 -11.77
C LYS A 78 2.23 1.71 -11.22
N VAL A 79 3.18 2.44 -11.81
CA VAL A 79 4.59 2.43 -11.41
C VAL A 79 4.78 3.01 -10.01
N ARG A 80 4.14 4.13 -9.68
CA ARG A 80 4.22 4.73 -8.33
C ARG A 80 3.68 3.79 -7.25
N GLY A 81 2.54 3.14 -7.53
CA GLY A 81 1.96 2.16 -6.62
C GLY A 81 2.89 0.97 -6.38
N LEU A 82 3.46 0.42 -7.45
CA LEU A 82 4.45 -0.66 -7.37
C LEU A 82 5.70 -0.25 -6.59
N CYS A 83 6.30 0.90 -6.90
CA CYS A 83 7.49 1.37 -6.19
C CYS A 83 7.23 1.54 -4.68
N LEU A 84 6.09 2.12 -4.30
CA LEU A 84 5.74 2.30 -2.89
C LEU A 84 5.41 0.97 -2.20
N GLY A 85 4.71 0.06 -2.87
CA GLY A 85 4.44 -1.29 -2.36
C GLY A 85 5.72 -2.11 -2.16
N SER A 86 6.65 -2.06 -3.12
CA SER A 86 7.96 -2.70 -3.01
C SER A 86 8.79 -2.09 -1.87
N LEU A 87 8.75 -0.76 -1.73
CA LEU A 87 9.46 -0.08 -0.65
C LEU A 87 8.92 -0.47 0.72
N ALA A 88 7.60 -0.61 0.87
CA ALA A 88 6.97 -1.10 2.11
C ALA A 88 7.44 -2.52 2.48
N VAL A 89 7.56 -3.41 1.49
CA VAL A 89 8.06 -4.78 1.69
C VAL A 89 9.53 -4.80 2.12
N ILE A 90 10.36 -3.96 1.51
CA ILE A 90 11.79 -3.86 1.87
C ILE A 90 11.94 -3.31 3.30
N LEU A 91 11.22 -2.24 3.63
CA LEU A 91 11.28 -1.61 4.96
C LEU A 91 10.77 -2.52 6.08
N SER A 92 9.87 -3.45 5.78
CA SER A 92 9.35 -4.43 6.73
C SER A 92 10.20 -5.69 6.84
N MET A 93 11.39 -5.73 6.20
CA MET A 93 12.26 -6.90 6.12
C MET A 93 11.52 -8.15 5.61
N GLY A 94 10.57 -7.97 4.70
CA GLY A 94 9.76 -9.06 4.16
C GLY A 94 8.58 -9.51 5.03
N SER A 95 8.48 -9.09 6.30
CA SER A 95 7.28 -9.38 7.11
C SER A 95 6.01 -8.71 6.56
N GLY A 96 6.17 -7.56 5.91
CA GLY A 96 5.10 -6.86 5.21
C GLY A 96 4.66 -7.55 3.92
N LEU A 97 5.34 -8.59 3.44
CA LEU A 97 4.79 -9.45 2.39
C LEU A 97 3.48 -10.07 2.88
N VAL A 98 3.44 -10.70 4.05
CA VAL A 98 2.22 -11.42 4.49
C VAL A 98 0.98 -10.52 4.49
N PHE A 99 1.17 -9.24 4.79
CA PHE A 99 0.11 -8.25 4.94
C PHE A 99 -0.19 -7.44 3.67
N CYS A 100 0.84 -7.07 2.89
CA CYS A 100 0.69 -6.28 1.67
C CYS A 100 0.63 -7.14 0.40
N PHE A 101 0.92 -8.43 0.48
CA PHE A 101 0.93 -9.34 -0.68
C PHE A 101 -0.39 -9.38 -1.44
N PRO A 102 -1.59 -9.42 -0.81
CA PRO A 102 -2.85 -9.38 -1.55
C PRO A 102 -3.01 -8.09 -2.37
N SER A 103 -2.60 -6.95 -1.80
CA SER A 103 -2.67 -5.64 -2.45
C SER A 103 -1.63 -5.47 -3.56
N ILE A 104 -0.40 -5.92 -3.32
CA ILE A 104 0.70 -5.87 -4.30
C ILE A 104 0.41 -6.81 -5.47
N LEU A 105 -0.09 -8.02 -5.21
CA LEU A 105 -0.51 -8.94 -6.27
C LEU A 105 -1.62 -8.34 -7.12
N LEU A 106 -2.62 -7.68 -6.51
CA LEU A 106 -3.67 -7.03 -7.27
C LEU A 106 -3.13 -5.87 -8.10
N MET A 107 -2.21 -5.07 -7.57
CA MET A 107 -1.53 -4.01 -8.34
C MET A 107 -0.73 -4.59 -9.52
N ILE A 108 0.01 -5.68 -9.33
CA ILE A 108 0.75 -6.37 -10.40
C ILE A 108 -0.23 -6.93 -11.43
N TYR A 109 -1.32 -7.55 -11.00
CA TYR A 109 -2.36 -8.03 -11.88
C TYR A 109 -2.93 -6.87 -12.72
N ILE A 110 -3.33 -5.77 -12.09
CA ILE A 110 -3.81 -4.57 -12.79
C ILE A 110 -2.73 -3.98 -13.72
N TYR A 111 -1.45 -4.11 -13.36
CA TYR A 111 -0.35 -3.67 -14.22
C TYR A 111 -0.39 -4.37 -15.58
N PHE A 112 -0.52 -5.70 -15.58
CA PHE A 112 -0.53 -6.52 -16.79
C PHE A 112 -1.87 -6.55 -17.52
N THR A 113 -2.98 -6.49 -16.78
CA THR A 113 -4.32 -6.75 -17.36
C THR A 113 -5.06 -5.48 -17.78
N ALA A 114 -4.85 -4.36 -17.08
CA ALA A 114 -5.60 -3.14 -17.38
C ALA A 114 -4.99 -2.34 -18.54
N PRO A 115 -5.75 -1.95 -19.57
CA PRO A 115 -5.27 -1.09 -20.65
C PRO A 115 -4.74 0.26 -20.14
N GLU A 116 -3.65 0.74 -20.76
CA GLU A 116 -3.06 2.04 -20.44
C GLU A 116 -3.94 3.17 -20.96
N SER A 117 -4.22 4.16 -20.11
CA SER A 117 -4.85 5.41 -20.58
C SER A 117 -3.90 6.16 -21.52
N LYS A 118 -4.19 6.18 -22.82
CA LYS A 118 -3.41 6.92 -23.85
C LYS A 118 -3.50 8.44 -23.71
N LYS A 119 -4.52 8.96 -23.02
CA LYS A 119 -4.61 10.36 -22.64
C LYS A 119 -4.13 10.52 -21.20
N ALA A 120 -3.41 11.60 -20.94
CA ALA A 120 -3.17 12.10 -19.59
C ALA A 120 -4.53 12.21 -18.89
N ALA A 121 -4.89 11.18 -18.13
CA ALA A 121 -6.02 11.25 -17.24
C ALA A 121 -5.73 12.42 -16.29
N PRO A 122 -6.67 13.37 -16.12
CA PRO A 122 -6.46 14.51 -15.24
C PRO A 122 -6.05 13.97 -13.86
N LEU A 123 -4.84 14.33 -13.46
CA LEU A 123 -4.24 13.95 -12.18
C LEU A 123 -4.89 14.74 -11.05
#